data_AF-B9TL85-F1
#
_entry.id   AF-B9TL85-F1
#
_cell.length_a   1.000
_cell.length_b   1.000
_cell.length_c   1.000
_cell.angle_alpha   90.00
_cell.angle_beta   90.00
_cell.angle_gamma   90.00
#
_symmetry.space_group_name_H-M   'P 1'
#
loop_
_entity.id
_entity.type
_entity.pdbx_description
1 polymer ?
#
loop_
_entity_poly.entity_id
_entity_poly.type
_entity_poly.pdbx_seq_one_letter_code
_entity_poly.pdbx_strand_id
1 'polypeptide(L)'
;MTCFRHPDVPMPGPRTLRPLAALISPVFAMIAGLYADHATAADPVNPVDFDPTFLQSGSKVDVSRFSRGNAIAPGSYYVDVWLNDARTARENVRFVPTGEGQSARACVTRLMLEKWGVDFSRVAATEGNATPPAANE
;
A
#
# COMPACT_ATOMS: atom_id res chain seq x y z
N MET A 1 -0.39 -32.72 -33.39
CA MET A 1 -1.22 -33.22 -32.27
C MET A 1 -0.75 -34.63 -31.92
N THR A 2 0.16 -34.74 -30.95
CA THR A 2 0.59 -36.02 -30.40
C THR A 2 0.84 -35.82 -28.91
N CYS A 3 -0.05 -36.34 -28.07
CA CYS A 3 0.19 -36.45 -26.63
C CYS A 3 0.85 -37.81 -26.36
N PHE A 4 2.00 -37.77 -25.68
CA PHE A 4 2.66 -38.94 -25.13
C PHE A 4 1.80 -39.54 -24.01
N ARG A 5 1.58 -40.86 -24.08
CA ARG A 5 0.92 -41.67 -23.05
C ARG A 5 1.98 -42.03 -21.99
N HIS A 6 1.89 -41.47 -20.79
CA HIS A 6 2.70 -41.90 -19.65
C HIS A 6 2.18 -43.25 -19.12
N PRO A 7 3.06 -44.15 -18.60
CA PRO A 7 2.64 -45.41 -18.03
C PRO A 7 2.03 -45.20 -16.63
N ASP A 8 1.13 -46.12 -16.27
CA ASP A 8 0.37 -46.20 -15.02
C ASP A 8 1.14 -45.70 -13.78
N VAL A 9 0.66 -44.58 -13.20
CA VAL A 9 1.03 -44.18 -11.85
C VAL A 9 0.14 -44.95 -10.88
N PRO A 10 0.70 -45.73 -9.93
CA PRO A 10 -0.12 -46.47 -8.98
C PRO A 10 -0.83 -45.48 -8.05
N MET A 11 -2.16 -45.60 -7.98
CA MET A 11 -2.98 -44.82 -7.05
C MET A 11 -2.64 -45.20 -5.60
N PRO A 12 -2.34 -44.24 -4.71
CA PRO A 12 -2.12 -44.55 -3.31
C PRO A 12 -3.46 -44.95 -2.67
N GLY A 13 -3.48 -46.14 -2.06
CA GLY A 13 -4.65 -46.67 -1.35
C GLY A 13 -5.09 -45.79 -0.16
N PRO A 14 -6.29 -46.03 0.38
CA PRO A 14 -6.86 -45.21 1.45
C PRO A 14 -5.98 -45.26 2.70
N ARG A 15 -5.43 -44.09 3.07
CA ARG A 15 -4.61 -43.92 4.26
C ARG A 15 -5.51 -43.89 5.49
N THR A 16 -5.56 -44.99 6.25
CA THR A 16 -6.19 -44.98 7.57
C THR A 16 -5.26 -44.26 8.55
N LEU A 17 -5.65 -43.04 8.93
CA LEU A 17 -4.94 -42.24 9.94
C LEU A 17 -4.99 -42.95 11.29
N ARG A 18 -3.82 -43.33 11.82
CA ARG A 18 -3.68 -43.85 13.18
C ARG A 18 -3.89 -42.69 14.17
N PRO A 19 -4.74 -42.84 15.22
CA PRO A 19 -5.15 -41.75 16.11
C PRO A 19 -4.03 -41.23 17.04
N LEU A 20 -2.83 -41.83 16.99
CA LEU A 20 -1.70 -41.45 17.85
C LEU A 20 -0.74 -40.40 17.21
N ALA A 21 -1.00 -39.96 15.97
CA ALA A 21 -0.18 -38.92 15.32
C ALA A 21 -0.70 -37.49 15.56
N ALA A 22 -1.80 -37.32 16.30
CA ALA A 22 -2.43 -36.02 16.53
C ALA A 22 -1.81 -35.17 17.65
N LEU A 23 -0.77 -35.66 18.35
CA LEU A 23 -0.22 -34.99 19.53
C LEU A 23 1.07 -34.19 19.28
N ILE A 24 1.66 -34.23 18.08
CA ILE A 24 2.89 -33.49 17.77
C ILE A 24 2.59 -32.12 17.10
N SER A 25 1.35 -31.86 16.68
CA SER A 25 0.98 -30.64 15.95
C SER A 25 0.48 -29.40 16.74
N PRO A 26 0.39 -29.33 18.09
CA PRO A 26 0.00 -28.08 18.74
C PRO A 26 1.19 -27.17 19.11
N VAL A 27 2.41 -27.70 19.27
CA VAL A 27 3.57 -26.91 19.73
C VAL A 27 4.04 -25.92 18.67
N PHE A 28 3.98 -26.28 17.38
CA PHE A 28 4.43 -25.41 16.29
C PHE A 28 3.49 -24.21 16.06
N ALA A 29 2.19 -24.36 16.34
CA ALA A 29 1.21 -23.28 16.19
C ALA A 29 1.31 -22.22 17.30
N MET A 30 1.72 -22.59 18.52
CA MET A 30 1.91 -21.64 19.62
C MET A 30 3.10 -20.71 19.41
N ILE A 31 4.16 -21.18 18.73
CA ILE A 31 5.37 -20.38 18.51
C ILE A 31 5.12 -19.29 17.44
N ALA A 32 4.35 -19.59 16.40
CA ALA A 32 4.06 -18.63 15.32
C ALA A 32 3.21 -17.42 15.77
N GLY A 33 2.39 -17.56 16.81
CA GLY A 33 1.59 -16.45 17.36
C GLY A 33 2.41 -15.43 18.17
N LEU A 34 3.60 -15.80 18.67
CA LEU A 34 4.47 -14.92 19.46
C LEU A 34 5.34 -14.01 18.60
N TYR A 35 5.50 -14.30 17.31
CA TYR A 35 6.30 -13.50 16.36
C TYR A 35 5.43 -12.75 15.34
N ALA A 36 4.15 -12.55 15.63
CA ALA A 36 3.35 -11.59 14.88
C ALA A 36 3.83 -10.18 15.26
N ASP A 37 4.94 -9.75 14.67
CA ASP A 37 5.39 -8.37 14.72
C ASP A 37 4.32 -7.52 14.03
N HIS A 38 3.55 -6.80 14.84
CA HIS A 38 2.75 -5.70 14.34
C HIS A 38 3.75 -4.63 13.93
N ALA A 39 3.96 -4.45 12.62
CA ALA A 39 4.64 -3.27 12.13
C ALA A 39 3.82 -2.05 12.54
N THR A 40 4.15 -1.46 13.70
CA THR A 40 3.58 -0.20 14.15
C THR A 40 4.11 0.86 13.19
N ALA A 41 3.27 1.29 12.25
CA ALA A 41 3.56 2.51 11.51
C ALA A 41 3.82 3.62 12.53
N ALA A 42 4.86 4.43 12.31
CA ALA A 42 5.15 5.56 13.18
C ALA A 42 3.86 6.37 13.36
N ASP A 43 3.49 6.65 14.61
CA ASP A 43 2.31 7.43 14.93
C ASP A 43 2.54 8.84 14.37
N PRO A 44 1.60 9.44 13.60
CA PRO A 44 1.73 10.82 13.15
C PRO A 44 1.95 11.81 14.31
N VAL A 45 1.59 11.44 15.55
CA VAL A 45 1.73 12.25 16.76
C VAL A 45 3.11 12.11 17.43
N ASN A 46 3.79 10.96 17.28
CA ASN A 46 5.07 10.69 17.92
C ASN A 46 6.18 10.53 16.87
N PRO A 47 6.90 11.62 16.53
CA PRO A 47 7.95 11.56 15.53
C PRO A 47 9.12 10.68 15.99
N VAL A 48 9.73 9.97 15.05
CA VAL A 48 10.93 9.14 15.26
C VAL A 48 12.12 9.70 14.49
N ASP A 49 13.33 9.48 15.00
CA ASP A 49 14.55 9.98 14.34
C ASP A 49 15.19 8.93 13.42
N PHE A 50 15.65 9.40 12.26
CA PHE A 50 16.38 8.59 11.28
C PHE A 50 17.76 9.18 11.03
N ASP A 51 18.80 8.33 11.07
CA ASP A 51 20.15 8.70 10.68
C ASP A 51 20.31 8.55 9.15
N PRO A 52 20.57 9.64 8.39
CA PRO A 52 20.72 9.58 6.95
C PRO A 52 21.97 8.81 6.48
N THR A 53 22.92 8.51 7.38
CA THR A 53 24.15 7.74 7.07
C THR A 53 23.84 6.33 6.57
N PHE A 54 22.70 5.75 6.97
CA PHE A 54 22.27 4.44 6.49
C PHE A 54 21.84 4.43 5.01
N LEU A 55 21.55 5.60 4.43
CA LEU A 55 21.19 5.71 3.01
C LEU A 55 22.46 5.77 2.17
N GLN A 56 22.74 4.70 1.45
CA GLN A 56 23.85 4.60 0.48
C GLN A 56 23.55 5.37 -0.83
N SER A 57 22.95 6.56 -0.74
CA SER A 57 22.73 7.43 -1.88
C SER A 57 23.91 8.38 -2.04
N GLY A 58 24.47 8.49 -3.25
CA GLY A 58 25.48 9.51 -3.59
C GLY A 58 24.96 10.96 -3.57
N SER A 59 23.83 11.20 -2.90
CA SER A 59 23.11 12.46 -2.84
C SER A 59 22.50 12.61 -1.45
N LYS A 60 22.48 13.83 -0.89
CA LYS A 60 21.78 14.11 0.37
C LYS A 60 20.28 13.91 0.16
N VAL A 61 19.70 12.97 0.91
CA VAL A 61 18.25 12.74 0.96
C VAL A 61 17.71 13.37 2.24
N ASP A 62 16.66 14.17 2.11
CA ASP A 62 15.93 14.71 3.26
C ASP A 62 15.02 13.64 3.85
N VAL A 63 15.45 13.05 4.97
CA VAL A 63 14.73 12.01 5.71
C VAL A 63 13.78 12.56 6.76
N SER A 64 13.78 13.88 7.02
CA SER A 64 12.98 14.49 8.07
C SER A 64 11.48 14.23 7.91
N ARG A 65 11.01 14.09 6.67
CA ARG A 65 9.61 13.75 6.37
C ARG A 65 9.19 12.38 6.90
N PHE A 66 10.09 11.40 6.90
CA PHE A 66 9.78 10.03 7.32
C PHE A 66 9.70 9.89 8.85
N SER A 67 10.17 10.91 9.59
CA SER A 67 10.02 10.98 11.05
C SER A 67 8.56 10.87 11.48
N ARG A 68 7.62 11.30 10.63
CA ARG A 68 6.18 11.16 10.85
C ARG A 68 5.64 9.98 10.04
N GLY A 69 4.69 9.27 10.63
CA GLY A 69 3.98 8.17 9.97
C GLY A 69 3.44 8.51 8.59
N ASN A 70 3.49 7.53 7.68
CA ASN A 70 2.84 7.59 6.37
C ASN A 70 3.27 8.77 5.48
N ALA A 71 4.54 9.19 5.57
CA ALA A 71 5.09 10.22 4.71
C ALA A 71 5.48 9.67 3.32
N ILE A 72 5.07 10.36 2.27
CA ILE A 72 5.44 10.06 0.87
C ILE A 72 6.21 11.23 0.24
N ALA A 73 7.23 10.93 -0.56
CA ALA A 73 7.97 11.94 -1.30
C ALA A 73 7.18 12.44 -2.52
N PRO A 74 7.43 13.66 -3.02
CA PRO A 74 6.86 14.11 -4.29
C PRO A 74 7.32 13.24 -5.45
N GLY A 75 6.41 12.90 -6.37
CA GLY A 75 6.72 12.02 -7.48
C GLY A 75 5.49 11.45 -8.18
N SER A 76 5.70 10.57 -9.15
CA SER A 76 4.63 9.78 -9.77
C SER A 76 4.71 8.35 -9.24
N TYR A 77 3.59 7.85 -8.76
CA TYR A 77 3.51 6.52 -8.14
C TYR A 77 2.41 5.69 -8.81
N TYR A 78 2.70 4.43 -9.11
CA TYR A 78 1.71 3.48 -9.60
C TYR A 78 0.96 2.88 -8.40
N VAL A 79 -0.27 3.33 -8.18
CA VAL A 79 -1.06 3.06 -6.96
C VAL A 79 -2.36 2.35 -7.29
N ASP A 80 -2.91 1.63 -6.31
CA ASP A 80 -4.31 1.22 -6.33
C ASP A 80 -5.19 2.35 -5.81
N VAL A 81 -6.28 2.64 -6.52
CA VAL A 81 -7.27 3.63 -6.13
C VAL A 81 -8.49 2.90 -5.58
N TRP A 82 -8.87 3.24 -4.36
CA TRP A 82 -10.03 2.68 -3.67
C TRP A 82 -11.06 3.78 -3.40
N LEU A 83 -12.33 3.54 -3.71
CA LEU A 83 -13.45 4.38 -3.31
C LEU A 83 -14.48 3.53 -2.58
N ASN A 84 -14.88 3.93 -1.37
CA ASN A 84 -15.87 3.20 -0.56
C ASN A 84 -15.54 1.70 -0.46
N ASP A 85 -14.28 1.38 -0.12
CA ASP A 85 -13.77 0.00 0.02
C ASP A 85 -13.77 -0.85 -1.26
N ALA A 86 -14.06 -0.26 -2.42
CA ALA A 86 -13.94 -0.91 -3.72
C ALA A 86 -12.71 -0.40 -4.48
N ARG A 87 -11.89 -1.33 -4.99
CA ARG A 87 -10.77 -0.98 -5.88
C ARG A 87 -11.30 -0.57 -7.26
N THR A 88 -11.12 0.69 -7.61
CA THR A 88 -11.65 1.28 -8.84
C THR A 88 -10.62 1.39 -9.96
N ALA A 89 -9.35 1.60 -9.62
CA ALA A 89 -8.29 1.72 -10.62
C ALA A 89 -6.94 1.25 -10.08
N ARG A 90 -6.00 1.02 -11.01
CA ARG A 90 -4.56 0.96 -10.72
C ARG A 90 -3.81 1.73 -11.78
N GLU A 91 -3.28 2.88 -11.42
CA GLU A 91 -2.67 3.81 -12.37
C GLU A 91 -1.62 4.72 -11.73
N ASN A 92 -0.91 5.48 -12.56
CA ASN A 92 0.04 6.47 -12.09
C ASN A 92 -0.70 7.71 -11.56
N VAL A 93 -0.42 8.09 -10.31
CA VAL A 93 -0.92 9.30 -9.68
C VAL A 93 0.27 10.17 -9.26
N ARG A 94 0.20 11.46 -9.56
CA ARG A 94 1.22 12.44 -9.17
C ARG A 94 0.97 12.92 -7.74
N PHE A 95 2.00 12.90 -6.92
CA PHE A 95 2.01 13.45 -5.57
C PHE A 95 2.84 14.73 -5.56
N VAL A 96 2.26 15.81 -5.04
CA VAL A 96 2.83 17.16 -5.03
C VAL A 96 3.17 17.61 -3.60
N PRO A 97 4.24 18.40 -3.41
CA PRO A 97 4.62 18.88 -2.09
C PRO A 97 3.54 19.81 -1.51
N THR A 98 3.32 19.75 -0.20
CA THR A 98 2.39 20.64 0.51
C THR A 98 3.09 21.68 1.40
N GLY A 99 4.41 21.58 1.52
CA GLY A 99 5.25 22.39 2.39
C GLY A 99 6.57 21.67 2.67
N GLU A 100 7.58 22.40 3.13
CA GLU A 100 8.87 21.81 3.49
C GLU A 100 8.72 20.81 4.65
N GLY A 101 9.41 19.66 4.52
CA GLY A 101 9.37 18.58 5.50
C GLY A 101 8.02 17.86 5.64
N GLN A 102 6.99 18.20 4.85
CA GLN A 102 5.65 17.59 4.90
C GLN A 102 5.50 16.42 3.90
N SER A 103 4.54 15.53 4.18
CA SER A 103 4.13 14.47 3.26
C SER A 103 3.50 15.06 1.99
N ALA A 104 3.81 14.50 0.82
CA ALA A 104 3.18 14.94 -0.42
C ALA A 104 1.71 14.49 -0.51
N ARG A 105 0.87 15.25 -1.23
CA ARG A 105 -0.54 14.93 -1.47
C ARG A 105 -0.79 14.50 -2.89
N ALA A 106 -1.71 13.55 -3.08
CA ALA A 106 -2.16 13.15 -4.41
C ALA A 106 -2.81 14.35 -5.14
N CYS A 107 -2.35 14.61 -6.35
CA CYS A 107 -2.95 15.57 -7.27
C CYS A 107 -4.05 14.85 -8.07
N VAL A 108 -5.30 15.05 -7.67
CA VAL A 108 -6.45 14.38 -8.25
C VAL A 108 -7.27 15.40 -9.05
N THR A 109 -7.49 15.11 -10.33
CA THR A 109 -8.29 15.98 -11.20
C THR A 109 -9.76 15.54 -11.19
N ARG A 110 -10.66 16.44 -11.61
CA ARG A 110 -12.07 16.10 -11.83
C ARG A 110 -12.25 14.93 -12.78
N LEU A 111 -11.52 14.91 -13.91
CA LEU A 111 -11.59 13.83 -14.89
C LEU A 111 -11.20 12.47 -14.30
N MET A 112 -10.22 12.44 -13.40
CA MET A 112 -9.84 11.21 -12.69
C MET A 112 -10.98 10.74 -11.77
N LEU A 113 -11.58 11.64 -11.01
CA LEU A 113 -12.72 11.31 -10.14
C LEU A 113 -13.92 10.79 -10.95
N GLU A 114 -14.23 11.41 -12.09
CA GLU A 114 -15.28 10.94 -13.01
C GLU A 114 -14.97 9.54 -13.55
N LYS A 115 -13.72 9.30 -13.99
CA LYS A 115 -13.25 7.97 -14.42
C LYS A 115 -13.36 6.93 -13.30
N TRP A 116 -13.23 7.36 -12.05
CA TRP A 116 -13.39 6.51 -10.87
C TRP A 116 -14.85 6.39 -10.38
N GLY A 117 -15.81 6.89 -11.14
CA GLY A 117 -17.24 6.73 -10.85
C GLY A 117 -17.83 7.76 -9.89
N VAL A 118 -17.14 8.88 -9.63
CA VAL A 118 -17.71 10.00 -8.89
C VAL A 118 -18.70 10.75 -9.77
N ASP A 119 -19.96 10.79 -9.35
CA ASP A 119 -21.04 11.52 -10.02
C ASP A 119 -21.08 12.99 -9.56
N PHE A 120 -20.53 13.89 -10.39
CA PHE A 120 -20.51 15.32 -10.09
C PHE A 120 -21.88 16.00 -10.23
N SER A 121 -22.90 15.36 -10.81
CA SER A 121 -24.26 15.93 -10.81
C SER A 121 -24.87 16.00 -9.41
N ARG A 122 -24.33 15.20 -8.47
CA ARG A 122 -24.76 15.13 -7.07
C ARG A 122 -23.87 15.92 -6.12
N VAL A 123 -22.80 16.52 -6.62
CA VAL A 123 -21.93 17.38 -5.82
C VAL A 123 -22.46 18.80 -5.95
N ALA A 124 -23.14 19.28 -4.91
CA ALA A 124 -23.52 20.69 -4.86
C ALA A 124 -22.23 21.53 -4.85
N ALA A 125 -22.02 22.31 -5.91
CA ALA A 125 -20.97 23.31 -5.92
C ALA A 125 -21.30 24.30 -4.80
N THR A 126 -20.55 24.22 -3.70
CA THR A 126 -20.48 25.36 -2.80
C THR A 126 -19.74 26.42 -3.59
N GLU A 127 -20.42 27.49 -3.99
CA GLU A 127 -19.81 28.69 -4.60
C GLU A 127 -18.86 29.32 -3.57
N GLY A 128 -17.68 28.72 -3.40
CA GLY A 128 -16.59 29.23 -2.62
C GLY A 128 -15.64 29.94 -3.56
N ASN A 129 -15.61 31.25 -3.47
CA ASN A 129 -14.73 32.19 -4.14
C ASN A 129 -13.24 31.80 -3.98
N ALA A 130 -12.76 30.85 -4.76
CA ALA A 130 -11.36 30.44 -4.78
C ALA A 130 -10.65 31.25 -5.87
N THR A 131 -10.04 32.36 -5.46
CA THR A 131 -9.07 33.10 -6.25
C THR A 131 -8.03 32.11 -6.79
N PRO A 132 -7.84 32.00 -8.12
CA PRO A 132 -6.77 31.18 -8.68
C PRO A 132 -5.43 31.65 -8.10
N PRO A 133 -4.53 30.75 -7.63
CA PRO A 133 -3.20 31.17 -7.26
C PRO A 133 -2.56 31.83 -8.48
N ALA A 134 -2.06 33.05 -8.29
CA ALA A 134 -1.38 33.81 -9.33
C ALA A 134 -0.28 32.94 -9.96
N ALA A 135 -0.34 32.80 -11.28
CA ALA A 135 0.78 32.31 -12.06
C ALA A 135 1.88 33.36 -11.94
N ASN A 136 2.98 33.00 -11.27
CA ASN A 136 4.18 33.81 -11.26
C ASN A 136 5.02 33.40 -12.48
N GLU A 137 5.44 34.42 -13.23
CA GLU A 137 6.34 34.38 -14.39
C GLU A 137 7.66 33.62 -14.15
#